data_AF-A0A1W9ZKT5-F1
#
_entry.id   AF-A0A1W9ZKT5-F1
#
_cell.length_a   1.000
_cell.length_b   1.000
_cell.length_c   1.000
_cell.angle_alpha   90.00
_cell.angle_beta   90.00
_cell.angle_gamma   90.00
#
_symmetry.space_group_name_H-M   'P 1'
#
loop_
_entity.id
_entity.type
_entity.pdbx_description
1 polymer ?
#
loop_
_entity_poly.entity_id
_entity_poly.type
_entity_poly.pdbx_seq_one_letter_code
_entity_poly.pdbx_strand_id
1 'polypeptide(L)'
;GGAGAAGAPGQAGGNGGAAGLIGVGGAGGAGGSGLGGYGTGGTGGNGGAAGLIGNGGTGGVGGPGMAGGTGGNGGQLFGNGGDGGQGGTGQLGNPAQGINSIDPGQGGNGGNSYLLGNGGNGGQGGTGWAGANGVNPTVTATNASGANGNSYGGPGNGVTQPPYSGGDGTSGVAGGTNINGGAGGAGGSVYSAQNGPHGGNGGNGASGANGGNGGAGGYAEGTDTSAEAYGGNGGNGGNAVASGGAGGNGGGGGSANAPDFGFAYSGNGGHGGNGATGAAAGDGGNGGAGGNGGNAGQIFGTGGHGGTGGTGGAGGAGASGGPGGSGGAAGNAHGGLSAQGFPDGGNRDSGGDGGQGGAGGNSGNGGNGGVGGNGGNGAKFIGIGGDGGDAGAGGAGGPGAAGGAGGAGGNGGDATGGVDLGGDGGTGGNGGAGGNGGNGGHSGPNGGAGGQGGILGSTGNAGGTAGGGTGGASGSGGGYGAGGAGGAGLLGTGGRNGTNGGDGAQGLNG
;
A
#
# COMPACT_ATOMS: atom_id res chain seq x y z
N GLY A 1 13.19 7.00 -49.59
CA GLY A 1 12.90 5.56 -49.63
C GLY A 1 11.59 5.27 -48.95
N GLY A 2 11.10 4.04 -49.01
CA GLY A 2 9.89 3.62 -48.31
C GLY A 2 10.09 3.56 -46.79
N ALA A 3 9.05 3.82 -46.01
CA ALA A 3 9.09 3.66 -44.57
C ALA A 3 9.23 2.18 -44.18
N GLY A 4 9.94 1.93 -43.08
CA GLY A 4 10.00 0.62 -42.46
C GLY A 4 8.66 0.24 -41.83
N ALA A 5 8.28 -1.03 -41.94
CA ALA A 5 7.08 -1.54 -41.28
C ALA A 5 7.27 -1.58 -39.76
N ALA A 6 6.20 -1.39 -39.00
CA ALA A 6 6.24 -1.62 -37.56
C ALA A 6 6.52 -3.11 -37.26
N GLY A 7 7.27 -3.37 -36.21
CA GLY A 7 7.53 -4.71 -35.71
C GLY A 7 6.25 -5.34 -35.15
N ALA A 8 6.05 -6.63 -35.41
CA ALA A 8 5.09 -7.43 -34.66
C ALA A 8 5.59 -7.65 -33.21
N PRO A 9 4.77 -8.14 -32.26
CA PRO A 9 5.19 -8.32 -30.87
C PRO A 9 6.54 -9.05 -30.73
N GLY A 10 7.45 -8.46 -29.95
CA GLY A 10 8.83 -8.91 -29.73
C GLY A 10 9.79 -8.69 -30.90
N GLN A 11 9.34 -8.16 -32.03
CA GLN A 11 10.16 -7.97 -33.23
C GLN A 11 10.54 -6.50 -33.42
N ALA A 12 11.76 -6.28 -33.91
CA ALA A 12 12.25 -4.95 -34.27
C ALA A 12 11.40 -4.32 -35.38
N GLY A 13 11.36 -2.99 -35.39
CA GLY A 13 10.83 -2.23 -36.51
C GLY A 13 11.70 -2.41 -37.76
N GLY A 14 11.06 -2.43 -38.93
CA GLY A 14 11.76 -2.45 -40.19
C GLY A 14 12.60 -1.18 -40.39
N ASN A 15 13.76 -1.30 -41.01
CA ASN A 15 14.55 -0.13 -41.38
C ASN A 15 13.87 0.65 -42.51
N GLY A 16 14.04 1.97 -42.50
CA GLY A 16 13.67 2.82 -43.61
C GLY A 16 14.51 2.53 -44.84
N GLY A 17 13.87 2.50 -46.01
CA GLY A 17 14.55 2.30 -47.27
C GLY A 17 15.46 3.48 -47.62
N ALA A 18 16.65 3.21 -48.12
CA ALA A 18 17.55 4.25 -48.62
C ALA A 18 16.89 5.07 -49.75
N ALA A 19 17.30 6.33 -49.90
CA ALA A 19 16.99 7.09 -51.10
C ALA A 19 17.91 6.67 -52.26
N GLY A 20 17.46 6.91 -53.49
CA GLY A 20 18.33 6.87 -54.67
C GLY A 20 19.29 8.06 -54.69
N LEU A 21 19.78 8.43 -55.88
CA LEU A 21 20.77 9.51 -56.02
C LEU A 21 20.31 10.84 -55.37
N ILE A 22 19.02 11.16 -55.50
CA ILE A 22 18.38 12.33 -54.90
C ILE A 22 17.16 11.87 -54.11
N GLY A 23 17.04 12.28 -52.86
CA GLY A 23 15.82 12.09 -52.07
C GLY A 23 16.07 11.89 -50.58
N VAL A 24 14.96 11.80 -49.85
CA VAL A 24 14.97 11.58 -48.39
C VAL A 24 14.92 10.09 -48.10
N GLY A 25 15.72 9.63 -47.15
CA GLY A 25 15.66 8.26 -46.63
C GLY A 25 14.29 7.97 -45.98
N GLY A 26 13.84 6.73 -46.04
CA GLY A 26 12.60 6.33 -45.37
C GLY A 26 12.72 6.39 -43.85
N ALA A 27 11.62 6.67 -43.14
CA ALA A 27 11.61 6.53 -41.69
C ALA A 27 11.73 5.06 -41.28
N GLY A 28 12.40 4.79 -40.16
CA GLY A 28 12.38 3.48 -39.51
C GLY A 28 11.01 3.19 -38.89
N GLY A 29 10.61 1.92 -38.93
CA GLY A 29 9.37 1.45 -38.30
C GLY A 29 9.52 1.39 -36.78
N ALA A 30 8.40 1.52 -36.05
CA ALA A 30 8.40 1.32 -34.60
C ALA A 30 8.72 -0.13 -34.24
N GLY A 31 9.43 -0.34 -33.13
CA GLY A 31 9.59 -1.65 -32.52
C GLY A 31 8.26 -2.20 -32.03
N GLY A 32 8.06 -3.51 -32.16
CA GLY A 32 6.84 -4.16 -31.71
C GLY A 32 6.67 -4.12 -30.20
N SER A 33 5.43 -4.33 -29.74
CA SER A 33 5.12 -4.45 -28.32
C SER A 33 5.85 -5.62 -27.66
N GLY A 34 5.82 -5.70 -26.33
CA GLY A 34 6.23 -6.90 -25.60
C GLY A 34 5.49 -8.16 -26.03
N LEU A 35 6.18 -9.30 -26.11
CA LEU A 35 5.55 -10.61 -26.24
C LEU A 35 4.61 -10.85 -25.04
N GLY A 36 3.34 -11.15 -25.32
CA GLY A 36 2.32 -11.36 -24.29
C GLY A 36 1.94 -10.11 -23.48
N GLY A 37 2.36 -8.90 -23.88
CA GLY A 37 2.04 -7.64 -23.20
C GLY A 37 2.88 -7.33 -21.97
N TYR A 38 3.77 -8.24 -21.55
CA TYR A 38 4.61 -8.12 -20.34
C TYR A 38 6.11 -8.40 -20.60
N GLY A 39 6.49 -8.70 -21.84
CA GLY A 39 7.88 -8.91 -22.24
C GLY A 39 8.53 -7.67 -22.84
N THR A 40 9.84 -7.72 -23.07
CA THR A 40 10.56 -6.67 -23.82
C THR A 40 10.00 -6.57 -25.25
N GLY A 41 9.86 -5.34 -25.74
CA GLY A 41 9.46 -5.07 -27.12
C GLY A 41 10.56 -5.35 -28.13
N GLY A 42 10.39 -4.85 -29.35
CA GLY A 42 11.45 -4.78 -30.34
C GLY A 42 12.16 -3.42 -30.34
N THR A 43 13.39 -3.36 -30.85
CA THR A 43 14.07 -2.07 -31.11
C THR A 43 13.36 -1.29 -32.21
N GLY A 44 13.48 0.04 -32.18
CA GLY A 44 13.07 0.87 -33.30
C GLY A 44 13.93 0.58 -34.54
N GLY A 45 13.31 0.60 -35.71
CA GLY A 45 14.01 0.47 -36.98
C GLY A 45 14.86 1.71 -37.27
N ASN A 46 16.00 1.54 -37.93
CA ASN A 46 16.84 2.67 -38.29
C ASN A 46 16.23 3.46 -39.46
N GLY A 47 16.46 4.76 -39.48
CA GLY A 47 16.16 5.61 -40.63
C GLY A 47 17.02 5.25 -41.84
N GLY A 48 16.44 5.33 -43.03
CA GLY A 48 17.16 5.10 -44.28
C GLY A 48 18.16 6.22 -44.56
N ALA A 49 19.31 5.88 -45.14
CA ALA A 49 20.26 6.88 -45.60
C ALA A 49 19.78 7.58 -46.88
N ALA A 50 20.17 8.84 -47.07
CA ALA A 50 20.11 9.49 -48.37
C ALA A 50 21.27 9.03 -49.28
N GLY A 51 21.13 9.27 -50.59
CA GLY A 51 22.17 8.99 -51.58
C GLY A 51 23.19 10.11 -51.71
N LEU A 52 23.25 10.75 -52.88
CA LEU A 52 24.18 11.86 -53.12
C LEU A 52 23.65 13.18 -52.54
N ILE A 53 22.35 13.43 -52.73
CA ILE A 53 21.67 14.65 -52.26
C ILE A 53 20.38 14.25 -51.53
N GLY A 54 20.18 14.78 -50.33
CA GLY A 54 18.93 14.64 -49.56
C GLY A 54 19.17 14.24 -48.11
N ASN A 55 18.09 14.19 -47.34
CA ASN A 55 18.19 14.00 -45.88
C ASN A 55 18.03 12.53 -45.50
N GLY A 56 18.68 12.12 -44.41
CA GLY A 56 18.42 10.84 -43.78
C GLY A 56 16.98 10.76 -43.25
N GLY A 57 16.43 9.55 -43.21
CA GLY A 57 15.15 9.29 -42.57
C GLY A 57 15.27 9.25 -41.05
N THR A 58 14.18 9.49 -40.34
CA THR A 58 14.15 9.38 -38.87
C THR A 58 14.20 7.93 -38.41
N GLY A 59 14.79 7.68 -37.24
CA GLY A 59 14.70 6.39 -36.56
C GLY A 59 13.30 6.13 -36.01
N GLY A 60 12.92 4.86 -35.91
CA GLY A 60 11.67 4.42 -35.32
C GLY A 60 11.72 4.41 -33.79
N VAL A 61 10.57 4.51 -33.15
CA VAL A 61 10.44 4.41 -31.68
C VAL A 61 10.70 2.98 -31.22
N GLY A 62 11.38 2.79 -30.09
CA GLY A 62 11.57 1.49 -29.47
C GLY A 62 10.28 0.97 -28.83
N GLY A 63 10.04 -0.34 -28.93
CA GLY A 63 9.03 -1.03 -28.12
C GLY A 63 9.44 -1.07 -26.64
N PRO A 64 8.56 -1.54 -25.73
CA PRO A 64 8.82 -1.48 -24.29
C PRO A 64 10.21 -1.97 -23.88
N GLY A 65 10.93 -1.11 -23.16
CA GLY A 65 12.31 -1.33 -22.71
C GLY A 65 13.40 -1.41 -23.77
N MET A 66 13.06 -1.18 -25.04
CA MET A 66 14.02 -1.27 -26.13
C MET A 66 14.42 0.10 -26.66
N ALA A 67 15.64 0.19 -27.19
CA ALA A 67 16.15 1.42 -27.74
C ALA A 67 15.38 1.89 -28.98
N GLY A 68 15.34 3.21 -29.16
CA GLY A 68 14.93 3.82 -30.42
C GLY A 68 15.93 3.55 -31.54
N GLY A 69 15.45 3.54 -32.78
CA GLY A 69 16.28 3.36 -33.97
C GLY A 69 17.16 4.58 -34.23
N THR A 70 18.31 4.39 -34.86
CA THR A 70 19.18 5.51 -35.25
C THR A 70 18.61 6.25 -36.44
N GLY A 71 18.80 7.56 -36.50
CA GLY A 71 18.53 8.35 -37.69
C GLY A 71 19.44 7.95 -38.86
N GLY A 72 18.92 8.06 -40.08
CA GLY A 72 19.67 7.77 -41.30
C GLY A 72 20.69 8.86 -41.61
N ASN A 73 21.76 8.51 -42.31
CA ASN A 73 22.74 9.52 -42.74
C ASN A 73 22.18 10.41 -43.87
N GLY A 74 22.56 11.68 -43.88
CA GLY A 74 22.32 12.62 -44.96
C GLY A 74 23.14 12.32 -46.22
N GLY A 75 22.85 13.05 -47.29
CA GLY A 75 23.47 12.87 -48.59
C GLY A 75 24.98 13.13 -48.55
N GLN A 76 25.71 12.43 -49.42
CA GLN A 76 27.18 12.55 -49.46
C GLN A 76 27.63 13.97 -49.81
N LEU A 77 26.94 14.68 -50.71
CA LEU A 77 27.29 16.05 -51.09
C LEU A 77 26.49 17.08 -50.31
N PHE A 78 25.18 16.87 -50.21
CA PHE A 78 24.29 17.80 -49.53
C PHE A 78 23.15 17.05 -48.85
N GLY A 79 22.98 17.29 -47.56
CA GLY A 79 21.80 16.85 -46.83
C GLY A 79 22.09 16.57 -45.37
N ASN A 80 21.03 16.67 -44.57
CA ASN A 80 21.10 16.52 -43.13
C ASN A 80 20.94 15.05 -42.73
N GLY A 81 21.53 14.67 -41.61
CA GLY A 81 21.17 13.44 -40.93
C GLY A 81 19.71 13.46 -40.47
N GLY A 82 19.10 12.28 -40.37
CA GLY A 82 17.78 12.12 -39.78
C GLY A 82 17.86 12.03 -38.26
N ASP A 83 16.77 12.33 -37.56
CA ASP A 83 16.73 12.24 -36.10
C ASP A 83 16.65 10.79 -35.62
N GLY A 84 17.17 10.52 -34.43
CA GLY A 84 17.01 9.26 -33.73
C GLY A 84 15.60 9.09 -33.16
N GLY A 85 15.13 7.84 -33.08
CA GLY A 85 13.84 7.51 -32.50
C GLY A 85 13.86 7.52 -30.97
N GLN A 86 12.70 7.69 -30.34
CA GLN A 86 12.58 7.62 -28.89
C GLN A 86 12.82 6.19 -28.36
N GLY A 87 13.40 6.07 -27.17
CA GLY A 87 13.47 4.82 -26.42
C GLY A 87 12.10 4.39 -25.91
N GLY A 88 11.88 3.08 -25.84
CA GLY A 88 10.62 2.53 -25.35
C GLY A 88 10.47 2.66 -23.84
N THR A 89 9.23 2.85 -23.40
CA THR A 89 8.89 2.96 -21.97
C THR A 89 9.24 1.70 -21.21
N GLY A 90 9.70 1.84 -19.97
CA GLY A 90 9.83 0.73 -19.04
C GLY A 90 8.45 0.18 -18.65
N GLN A 91 8.40 -1.06 -18.22
CA GLN A 91 7.16 -1.71 -17.79
C GLN A 91 7.42 -2.57 -16.54
N LEU A 92 6.40 -2.72 -15.70
CA LEU A 92 6.43 -3.75 -14.67
C LEU A 92 6.32 -5.11 -15.37
N GLY A 93 7.21 -6.03 -15.02
CA GLY A 93 7.26 -7.36 -15.62
C GLY A 93 6.10 -8.24 -15.13
N ASN A 94 6.01 -9.45 -15.68
CA ASN A 94 5.13 -10.47 -15.13
C ASN A 94 5.91 -11.40 -14.19
N PRO A 95 5.69 -11.33 -12.86
CA PRO A 95 6.40 -12.18 -11.90
C PRO A 95 6.12 -13.68 -12.13
N ALA A 96 4.95 -14.03 -12.69
CA ALA A 96 4.61 -15.41 -13.02
C ALA A 96 5.48 -15.98 -14.15
N GLN A 97 6.22 -15.13 -14.87
CA GLN A 97 7.20 -15.51 -15.90
C GLN A 97 8.64 -15.23 -15.47
N GLY A 98 8.88 -14.89 -14.20
CA GLY A 98 10.21 -14.60 -13.66
C GLY A 98 10.80 -13.26 -14.11
N ILE A 99 10.00 -12.38 -14.72
CA ILE A 99 10.41 -11.04 -15.13
C ILE A 99 9.87 -10.06 -14.09
N ASN A 100 10.77 -9.48 -13.30
CA ASN A 100 10.37 -8.55 -12.24
C ASN A 100 10.05 -7.16 -12.81
N SER A 101 10.81 -6.72 -13.80
CA SER A 101 10.65 -5.41 -14.44
C SER A 101 11.36 -5.37 -15.79
N ILE A 102 10.98 -4.40 -16.61
CA ILE A 102 11.60 -4.05 -17.88
C ILE A 102 12.05 -2.59 -17.76
N ASP A 103 13.36 -2.39 -17.76
CA ASP A 103 13.95 -1.05 -17.77
C ASP A 103 13.65 -0.34 -19.09
N PRO A 104 13.46 0.99 -19.11
CA PRO A 104 13.23 1.73 -20.33
C PRO A 104 14.44 1.70 -21.28
N GLY A 105 14.13 1.83 -22.57
CA GLY A 105 15.13 1.89 -23.62
C GLY A 105 15.82 3.25 -23.74
N GLN A 106 17.03 3.24 -24.30
CA GLN A 106 17.73 4.45 -24.69
C GLN A 106 17.10 5.10 -25.93
N GLY A 107 17.16 6.42 -26.05
CA GLY A 107 16.92 7.10 -27.32
C GLY A 107 17.93 6.71 -28.40
N GLY A 108 17.47 6.66 -29.65
CA GLY A 108 18.32 6.39 -30.81
C GLY A 108 19.25 7.55 -31.12
N ASN A 109 20.43 7.26 -31.69
CA ASN A 109 21.35 8.32 -32.10
C ASN A 109 20.84 9.03 -33.37
N GLY A 110 21.14 10.32 -33.52
CA GLY A 110 20.94 11.04 -34.75
C GLY A 110 21.89 10.59 -35.87
N GLY A 111 21.44 10.73 -37.11
CA GLY A 111 22.21 10.41 -38.30
C GLY A 111 23.27 11.47 -38.60
N ASN A 112 24.35 11.08 -39.26
CA ASN A 112 25.42 12.01 -39.64
C ASN A 112 25.15 12.63 -41.02
N SER A 113 25.80 13.75 -41.32
CA SER A 113 25.96 14.27 -42.69
C SER A 113 27.43 14.21 -43.11
N TYR A 114 27.71 14.35 -44.42
CA TYR A 114 29.04 14.05 -44.97
C TYR A 114 29.82 15.27 -45.46
N LEU A 115 29.39 15.96 -46.53
CA LEU A 115 30.13 17.13 -47.06
C LEU A 115 29.50 18.45 -46.62
N LEU A 116 28.20 18.61 -46.89
CA LEU A 116 27.39 19.77 -46.51
C LEU A 116 26.11 19.28 -45.84
N GLY A 117 25.83 19.79 -44.65
CA GLY A 117 24.60 19.46 -43.94
C GLY A 117 24.81 19.37 -42.45
N ASN A 118 23.68 19.33 -41.75
CA ASN A 118 23.63 19.22 -40.30
C ASN A 118 23.55 17.74 -39.89
N GLY A 119 24.01 17.44 -38.67
CA GLY A 119 23.67 16.18 -38.03
C GLY A 119 22.20 16.14 -37.61
N GLY A 120 21.63 14.95 -37.52
CA GLY A 120 20.29 14.75 -36.94
C GLY A 120 20.33 14.72 -35.41
N ASN A 121 19.22 15.01 -34.76
CA ASN A 121 19.13 15.02 -33.31
C ASN A 121 19.07 13.60 -32.74
N GLY A 122 19.55 13.40 -31.52
CA GLY A 122 19.33 12.19 -30.75
C GLY A 122 17.88 12.09 -30.25
N GLY A 123 17.38 10.86 -30.11
CA GLY A 123 16.06 10.59 -29.56
C GLY A 123 16.02 10.68 -28.04
N GLN A 124 14.84 10.95 -27.49
CA GLN A 124 14.61 10.93 -26.05
C GLN A 124 14.72 9.49 -25.48
N GLY A 125 15.23 9.35 -24.25
CA GLY A 125 15.18 8.09 -23.50
C GLY A 125 13.77 7.71 -23.02
N GLY A 126 13.49 6.41 -22.87
CA GLY A 126 12.19 5.92 -22.44
C GLY A 126 11.85 6.32 -21.00
N THR A 127 10.56 6.50 -20.71
CA THR A 127 10.10 6.79 -19.33
C THR A 127 10.13 5.53 -18.47
N GLY A 128 10.47 5.65 -17.19
CA GLY A 128 10.37 4.55 -16.22
C GLY A 128 8.94 4.11 -15.94
N TRP A 129 8.78 2.89 -15.41
CA TRP A 129 7.48 2.33 -15.05
C TRP A 129 7.00 2.85 -13.68
N ALA A 130 5.68 2.98 -13.49
CA ALA A 130 5.11 3.40 -12.21
C ALA A 130 5.07 2.23 -11.22
N GLY A 131 5.43 2.50 -9.97
CA GLY A 131 5.37 1.56 -8.86
C GLY A 131 3.95 1.06 -8.61
N ALA A 132 3.83 -0.24 -8.29
CA ALA A 132 2.55 -0.83 -7.97
C ALA A 132 2.06 -0.32 -6.61
N ASN A 133 0.77 0.05 -6.52
CA ASN A 133 0.17 0.38 -5.24
C ASN A 133 0.18 -0.83 -4.31
N GLY A 134 0.32 -0.58 -3.01
CA GLY A 134 0.00 -1.57 -1.99
C GLY A 134 -1.47 -1.95 -2.09
N VAL A 135 -1.76 -3.24 -2.01
CA VAL A 135 -3.14 -3.76 -2.04
C VAL A 135 -3.29 -4.74 -0.89
N ASN A 136 -4.23 -4.46 0.01
CA ASN A 136 -4.60 -5.38 1.07
C ASN A 136 -5.29 -6.62 0.46
N PRO A 137 -5.01 -7.84 0.95
CA PRO A 137 -5.59 -9.06 0.40
C PRO A 137 -7.11 -9.08 0.52
N THR A 138 -7.77 -9.68 -0.48
CA THR A 138 -9.21 -9.95 -0.41
C THR A 138 -9.47 -11.14 0.50
N VAL A 139 -10.30 -10.95 1.51
CA VAL A 139 -10.78 -12.03 2.38
C VAL A 139 -11.84 -12.83 1.64
N THR A 140 -11.73 -14.15 1.64
CA THR A 140 -12.60 -15.04 0.87
C THR A 140 -13.54 -15.90 1.71
N ALA A 141 -13.26 -16.06 3.01
CA ALA A 141 -14.07 -16.88 3.91
C ALA A 141 -13.89 -16.49 5.38
N THR A 142 -14.72 -17.08 6.25
CA THR A 142 -14.60 -17.01 7.72
C THR A 142 -14.59 -18.42 8.27
N ASN A 143 -13.70 -18.69 9.23
CA ASN A 143 -13.61 -20.00 9.85
C ASN A 143 -14.71 -20.25 10.89
N ALA A 144 -14.87 -21.52 11.25
CA ALA A 144 -15.91 -21.96 12.16
C ALA A 144 -15.83 -21.25 13.52
N SER A 145 -17.00 -20.84 14.03
CA SER A 145 -17.10 -20.28 15.37
C SER A 145 -16.95 -21.37 16.43
N GLY A 146 -16.59 -20.95 17.64
CA GLY A 146 -16.59 -21.82 18.80
C GLY A 146 -17.98 -22.32 19.15
N ALA A 147 -18.05 -23.47 19.80
CA ALA A 147 -19.29 -24.01 20.34
C ALA A 147 -19.70 -23.24 21.60
N ASN A 148 -21.00 -23.01 21.75
CA ASN A 148 -21.53 -22.42 22.97
C ASN A 148 -21.41 -23.41 24.13
N GLY A 149 -21.21 -22.86 25.33
CA GLY A 149 -21.23 -23.62 26.56
C GLY A 149 -22.64 -24.07 26.95
N ASN A 150 -22.72 -25.20 27.65
CA ASN A 150 -23.98 -25.74 28.12
C ASN A 150 -24.63 -24.84 29.18
N SER A 151 -25.91 -24.54 29.00
CA SER A 151 -26.72 -23.81 29.97
C SER A 151 -27.54 -24.75 30.86
N TYR A 152 -27.86 -24.33 32.07
CA TYR A 152 -28.57 -25.13 33.07
C TYR A 152 -29.69 -24.33 33.73
N GLY A 153 -30.88 -24.93 33.81
CA GLY A 153 -32.08 -24.28 34.34
C GLY A 153 -32.66 -23.25 33.38
N GLY A 154 -33.70 -22.55 33.84
CA GLY A 154 -34.30 -21.42 33.14
C GLY A 154 -35.07 -20.51 34.08
N PRO A 155 -35.57 -19.36 33.59
CA PRO A 155 -36.38 -18.44 34.38
C PRO A 155 -37.56 -19.17 35.04
N GLY A 156 -37.67 -19.08 36.36
CA GLY A 156 -38.71 -19.77 37.15
C GLY A 156 -38.55 -21.29 37.29
N ASN A 157 -37.52 -21.88 36.71
CA ASN A 157 -37.20 -23.31 36.82
C ASN A 157 -35.68 -23.49 37.03
N GLY A 158 -35.21 -23.07 38.20
CA GLY A 158 -33.82 -23.23 38.61
C GLY A 158 -33.48 -24.70 38.81
N VAL A 159 -32.26 -25.09 38.44
CA VAL A 159 -31.77 -26.43 38.80
C VAL A 159 -31.68 -26.54 40.31
N THR A 160 -32.03 -27.73 40.81
CA THR A 160 -32.00 -28.06 42.24
C THR A 160 -30.91 -29.08 42.58
N GLN A 161 -30.08 -29.47 41.63
CA GLN A 161 -28.96 -30.41 41.76
C GLN A 161 -27.86 -30.01 40.78
N PRO A 162 -26.59 -30.42 40.99
CA PRO A 162 -25.50 -30.06 40.10
C PRO A 162 -25.77 -30.50 38.64
N PRO A 163 -25.24 -29.77 37.65
CA PRO A 163 -24.23 -28.72 37.76
C PRO A 163 -24.79 -27.30 38.01
N TYR A 164 -24.07 -26.52 38.82
CA TYR A 164 -24.36 -25.10 39.11
C TYR A 164 -23.47 -24.13 38.33
N SER A 165 -22.71 -24.63 37.36
CA SER A 165 -21.81 -23.84 36.52
C SER A 165 -22.11 -24.11 35.07
N GLY A 166 -22.30 -23.05 34.30
CA GLY A 166 -22.47 -23.10 32.85
C GLY A 166 -21.17 -23.55 32.20
N GLY A 167 -21.27 -24.23 31.06
CA GLY A 167 -20.09 -24.53 30.26
C GLY A 167 -19.47 -23.24 29.71
N ASP A 168 -18.16 -23.20 29.57
CA ASP A 168 -17.49 -22.12 28.82
C ASP A 168 -17.77 -22.28 27.33
N GLY A 169 -17.86 -21.16 26.61
CA GLY A 169 -17.82 -21.14 25.16
C GLY A 169 -16.42 -21.51 24.68
N THR A 170 -16.33 -22.34 23.64
CA THR A 170 -15.01 -22.68 23.07
C THR A 170 -14.50 -21.51 22.22
N SER A 171 -13.18 -21.44 22.04
CA SER A 171 -12.61 -20.45 21.11
C SER A 171 -13.02 -20.74 19.66
N GLY A 172 -13.03 -19.69 18.83
CA GLY A 172 -13.18 -19.84 17.38
C GLY A 172 -11.99 -20.55 16.74
N VAL A 173 -12.15 -20.98 15.49
CA VAL A 173 -11.05 -21.56 14.71
C VAL A 173 -10.24 -20.46 14.03
N ALA A 174 -8.91 -20.50 14.17
CA ALA A 174 -8.01 -19.50 13.59
C ALA A 174 -8.09 -19.49 12.05
N GLY A 175 -8.11 -18.29 11.48
CA GLY A 175 -8.04 -18.06 10.05
C GLY A 175 -6.60 -17.99 9.52
N GLY A 176 -6.44 -17.35 8.37
CA GLY A 176 -5.14 -17.11 7.71
C GLY A 176 -5.13 -15.74 7.04
N THR A 177 -4.19 -15.47 6.14
CA THR A 177 -4.07 -14.17 5.47
C THR A 177 -5.23 -13.81 4.53
N ASN A 178 -6.09 -14.77 4.20
CA ASN A 178 -7.28 -14.59 3.35
C ASN A 178 -8.57 -15.17 3.95
N ILE A 179 -8.52 -15.70 5.17
CA ILE A 179 -9.66 -16.30 5.87
C ILE A 179 -9.78 -15.65 7.25
N ASN A 180 -10.95 -15.11 7.59
CA ASN A 180 -11.18 -14.55 8.91
C ASN A 180 -11.12 -15.61 10.00
N GLY A 181 -10.73 -15.20 11.21
CA GLY A 181 -10.87 -16.04 12.39
C GLY A 181 -12.34 -16.25 12.74
N GLY A 182 -12.66 -17.43 13.26
CA GLY A 182 -13.99 -17.73 13.78
C GLY A 182 -14.26 -16.94 15.06
N ALA A 183 -15.53 -16.63 15.30
CA ALA A 183 -15.96 -16.04 16.58
C ALA A 183 -15.85 -17.05 17.73
N GLY A 184 -15.70 -16.58 18.95
CA GLY A 184 -15.82 -17.42 20.14
C GLY A 184 -17.27 -17.82 20.42
N GLY A 185 -17.47 -18.99 21.02
CA GLY A 185 -18.79 -19.44 21.48
C GLY A 185 -19.24 -18.64 22.72
N ALA A 186 -20.54 -18.50 22.92
CA ALA A 186 -21.07 -17.88 24.14
C ALA A 186 -20.91 -18.83 25.35
N GLY A 187 -20.73 -18.26 26.53
CA GLY A 187 -20.78 -18.98 27.80
C GLY A 187 -22.21 -19.43 28.14
N GLY A 188 -22.32 -20.57 28.81
CA GLY A 188 -23.61 -21.12 29.24
C GLY A 188 -24.21 -20.35 30.41
N SER A 189 -25.53 -20.14 30.39
CA SER A 189 -26.24 -19.47 31.48
C SER A 189 -26.72 -20.45 32.54
N VAL A 190 -26.79 -20.01 33.80
CA VAL A 190 -27.25 -20.84 34.93
C VAL A 190 -28.35 -20.15 35.70
N TYR A 191 -29.43 -20.88 35.94
CA TYR A 191 -30.50 -20.52 36.87
C TYR A 191 -30.52 -21.59 37.96
N SER A 192 -30.27 -21.23 39.22
CA SER A 192 -30.12 -22.16 40.33
C SER A 192 -31.00 -21.76 41.51
N ALA A 193 -31.67 -22.75 42.10
CA ALA A 193 -32.33 -22.60 43.40
C ALA A 193 -31.39 -22.93 44.57
N GLN A 194 -30.10 -23.19 44.28
CA GLN A 194 -29.03 -23.29 45.25
C GLN A 194 -28.06 -22.12 45.15
N ASN A 195 -27.40 -21.83 46.27
CA ASN A 195 -26.26 -20.93 46.34
C ASN A 195 -25.13 -21.31 45.36
N GLY A 196 -24.50 -20.30 44.74
CA GLY A 196 -23.32 -20.43 43.89
C GLY A 196 -23.54 -20.65 42.38
N PRO A 197 -24.59 -20.15 41.69
CA PRO A 197 -24.68 -20.26 40.24
C PRO A 197 -23.56 -19.46 39.55
N HIS A 198 -22.89 -20.10 38.60
CA HIS A 198 -21.85 -19.49 37.78
C HIS A 198 -22.20 -19.57 36.29
N GLY A 199 -22.29 -18.44 35.62
CA GLY A 199 -22.30 -18.37 34.16
C GLY A 199 -20.95 -18.80 33.60
N GLY A 200 -20.94 -19.53 32.49
CA GLY A 200 -19.71 -19.89 31.79
C GLY A 200 -19.08 -18.68 31.11
N ASN A 201 -17.77 -18.69 30.90
CA ASN A 201 -17.09 -17.63 30.17
C ASN A 201 -17.38 -17.72 28.66
N GLY A 202 -17.35 -16.58 27.97
CA GLY A 202 -17.34 -16.53 26.53
C GLY A 202 -15.99 -17.00 25.96
N GLY A 203 -16.03 -17.74 24.85
CA GLY A 203 -14.84 -18.17 24.14
C GLY A 203 -14.14 -17.01 23.44
N ASN A 204 -12.83 -17.11 23.24
CA ASN A 204 -12.10 -16.09 22.49
C ASN A 204 -12.40 -16.18 20.99
N GLY A 205 -12.51 -15.03 20.33
CA GLY A 205 -12.44 -14.93 18.90
C GLY A 205 -11.04 -15.28 18.41
N ALA A 206 -10.94 -15.99 17.30
CA ALA A 206 -9.66 -16.42 16.79
C ALA A 206 -9.01 -15.36 15.89
N SER A 207 -7.69 -15.34 15.81
CA SER A 207 -7.00 -14.49 14.82
C SER A 207 -7.26 -14.98 13.40
N GLY A 208 -7.17 -14.08 12.42
CA GLY A 208 -7.32 -14.40 11.00
C GLY A 208 -7.16 -13.16 10.13
N ALA A 209 -7.58 -13.23 8.87
CA ALA A 209 -7.42 -12.11 7.95
C ALA A 209 -8.02 -10.85 8.55
N ASN A 210 -9.26 -10.96 9.01
CA ASN A 210 -9.76 -10.21 10.15
C ASN A 210 -9.85 -11.13 11.36
N GLY A 211 -9.74 -10.55 12.55
CA GLY A 211 -9.98 -11.25 13.80
C GLY A 211 -11.46 -11.62 13.99
N GLY A 212 -11.72 -12.77 14.59
CA GLY A 212 -13.05 -13.17 15.02
C GLY A 212 -13.46 -12.44 16.31
N ASN A 213 -14.76 -12.23 16.51
CA ASN A 213 -15.25 -11.62 17.74
C ASN A 213 -15.19 -12.60 18.92
N GLY A 214 -14.99 -12.09 20.13
CA GLY A 214 -15.16 -12.84 21.36
C GLY A 214 -16.63 -13.20 21.61
N GLY A 215 -16.85 -14.34 22.29
CA GLY A 215 -18.16 -14.76 22.74
C GLY A 215 -18.60 -14.02 24.00
N ALA A 216 -19.90 -13.86 24.19
CA ALA A 216 -20.43 -13.28 25.43
C ALA A 216 -20.29 -14.24 26.62
N GLY A 217 -20.10 -13.70 27.82
CA GLY A 217 -20.20 -14.45 29.07
C GLY A 217 -21.63 -14.87 29.39
N GLY A 218 -21.76 -15.98 30.12
CA GLY A 218 -23.03 -16.56 30.54
C GLY A 218 -23.66 -15.82 31.71
N TYR A 219 -24.98 -15.78 31.75
CA TYR A 219 -25.76 -15.21 32.84
C TYR A 219 -25.83 -16.14 34.06
N ALA A 220 -25.93 -15.59 35.26
CA ALA A 220 -26.17 -16.35 36.49
C ALA A 220 -27.33 -15.79 37.32
N GLU A 221 -28.24 -16.66 37.75
CA GLU A 221 -29.33 -16.32 38.67
C GLU A 221 -29.42 -17.29 39.84
N GLY A 222 -29.39 -16.73 41.06
CA GLY A 222 -29.58 -17.44 42.31
C GLY A 222 -30.88 -16.99 42.98
N THR A 223 -31.79 -17.94 43.25
CA THR A 223 -33.06 -17.68 43.95
C THR A 223 -33.08 -18.20 45.39
N ASP A 224 -31.96 -18.75 45.87
CA ASP A 224 -31.78 -19.13 47.27
C ASP A 224 -31.61 -17.87 48.14
N THR A 225 -32.05 -17.95 49.40
CA THR A 225 -31.82 -16.86 50.36
C THR A 225 -30.32 -16.77 50.63
N SER A 226 -29.72 -15.60 50.41
CA SER A 226 -28.27 -15.38 50.49
C SER A 226 -27.45 -16.08 49.39
N ALA A 227 -28.03 -16.27 48.19
CA ALA A 227 -27.28 -16.80 47.04
C ALA A 227 -26.14 -15.87 46.59
N GLU A 228 -25.04 -16.45 46.12
CA GLU A 228 -23.92 -15.79 45.45
C GLU A 228 -23.93 -16.15 43.97
N ALA A 229 -24.35 -15.22 43.11
CA ALA A 229 -24.43 -15.43 41.67
C ALA A 229 -23.24 -14.79 40.94
N TYR A 230 -22.64 -15.52 40.01
CA TYR A 230 -21.42 -15.12 39.30
C TYR A 230 -21.63 -15.17 37.78
N GLY A 231 -21.69 -14.02 37.12
CA GLY A 231 -21.72 -13.92 35.66
C GLY A 231 -20.38 -14.33 35.06
N GLY A 232 -20.40 -14.94 33.87
CA GLY A 232 -19.18 -15.32 33.16
C GLY A 232 -18.51 -14.13 32.48
N ASN A 233 -17.19 -14.15 32.29
CA ASN A 233 -16.49 -13.10 31.55
C ASN A 233 -16.75 -13.19 30.04
N GLY A 234 -16.69 -12.06 29.34
CA GLY A 234 -16.66 -12.04 27.87
C GLY A 234 -15.31 -12.51 27.31
N GLY A 235 -15.35 -13.14 26.15
CA GLY A 235 -14.14 -13.58 25.44
C GLY A 235 -13.44 -12.42 24.73
N ASN A 236 -12.13 -12.50 24.54
CA ASN A 236 -11.38 -11.48 23.79
C ASN A 236 -11.61 -11.63 22.28
N GLY A 237 -11.56 -10.52 21.55
CA GLY A 237 -11.52 -10.52 20.09
C GLY A 237 -10.16 -10.96 19.55
N GLY A 238 -10.16 -11.61 18.38
CA GLY A 238 -8.95 -12.05 17.70
C GLY A 238 -8.20 -10.91 17.02
N ASN A 239 -6.90 -11.06 16.82
CA ASN A 239 -6.12 -10.07 16.06
C ASN A 239 -6.25 -10.31 14.55
N ALA A 240 -6.15 -9.24 13.76
CA ALA A 240 -5.89 -9.36 12.33
C ALA A 240 -4.45 -9.81 12.07
N VAL A 241 -4.27 -10.65 11.05
CA VAL A 241 -2.93 -11.08 10.58
C VAL A 241 -2.70 -10.76 9.09
N ALA A 242 -3.75 -10.42 8.34
CA ALA A 242 -3.62 -10.00 6.95
C ALA A 242 -3.41 -8.49 6.86
N SER A 243 -2.68 -8.02 5.84
CA SER A 243 -2.47 -6.59 5.66
C SER A 243 -3.79 -5.82 5.63
N GLY A 244 -3.90 -4.76 6.43
CA GLY A 244 -5.11 -3.95 6.56
C GLY A 244 -6.32 -4.64 7.19
N GLY A 245 -6.15 -5.84 7.72
CA GLY A 245 -7.22 -6.57 8.39
C GLY A 245 -7.67 -5.92 9.70
N ALA A 246 -8.95 -6.02 10.01
CA ALA A 246 -9.55 -5.50 11.24
C ALA A 246 -9.41 -6.48 12.41
N GLY A 247 -9.15 -5.96 13.61
CA GLY A 247 -9.27 -6.73 14.83
C GLY A 247 -10.72 -7.11 15.14
N GLY A 248 -10.92 -8.24 15.82
CA GLY A 248 -12.23 -8.69 16.27
C GLY A 248 -12.68 -7.96 17.53
N ASN A 249 -13.98 -7.79 17.73
CA ASN A 249 -14.50 -7.16 18.94
C ASN A 249 -14.43 -8.12 20.13
N GLY A 250 -14.25 -7.60 21.34
CA GLY A 250 -14.43 -8.35 22.57
C GLY A 250 -15.91 -8.68 22.83
N GLY A 251 -16.16 -9.80 23.51
CA GLY A 251 -17.48 -10.22 23.93
C GLY A 251 -17.92 -9.52 25.22
N GLY A 252 -19.22 -9.33 25.41
CA GLY A 252 -19.75 -8.75 26.64
C GLY A 252 -19.63 -9.71 27.84
N GLY A 253 -19.49 -9.17 29.04
CA GLY A 253 -19.58 -9.93 30.29
C GLY A 253 -21.01 -10.38 30.59
N GLY A 254 -21.13 -11.49 31.30
CA GLY A 254 -22.38 -12.07 31.77
C GLY A 254 -22.92 -11.33 32.99
N SER A 255 -24.23 -11.14 33.04
CA SER A 255 -24.89 -10.50 34.19
C SER A 255 -25.15 -11.50 35.32
N ALA A 256 -25.31 -11.00 36.54
CA ALA A 256 -25.60 -11.80 37.73
C ALA A 256 -26.80 -11.24 38.50
N ASN A 257 -27.69 -12.12 38.99
CA ASN A 257 -28.88 -11.75 39.75
C ASN A 257 -29.07 -12.64 40.99
N ALA A 258 -29.17 -12.03 42.17
CA ALA A 258 -29.36 -12.69 43.46
C ALA A 258 -30.21 -11.83 44.44
N PRO A 259 -31.54 -11.71 44.23
CA PRO A 259 -32.37 -10.67 44.86
C PRO A 259 -32.71 -10.90 46.35
N ASP A 260 -32.73 -12.15 46.85
CA ASP A 260 -33.22 -12.48 48.20
C ASP A 260 -32.08 -12.48 49.24
N PHE A 261 -31.64 -11.29 49.65
CA PHE A 261 -30.44 -11.11 50.51
C PHE A 261 -29.16 -11.70 49.90
N GLY A 262 -29.09 -11.87 48.58
CA GLY A 262 -27.95 -12.45 47.88
C GLY A 262 -26.86 -11.45 47.49
N PHE A 263 -25.73 -12.00 47.05
CA PHE A 263 -24.60 -11.29 46.44
C PHE A 263 -24.56 -11.58 44.94
N ALA A 264 -24.41 -10.55 44.12
CA ALA A 264 -24.28 -10.69 42.68
C ALA A 264 -22.95 -10.14 42.18
N TYR A 265 -22.26 -10.93 41.36
CA TYR A 265 -20.96 -10.64 40.75
C TYR A 265 -21.06 -10.75 39.24
N SER A 266 -21.12 -9.65 38.49
CA SER A 266 -21.11 -9.72 37.03
C SER A 266 -19.71 -10.00 36.48
N GLY A 267 -19.69 -10.49 35.23
CA GLY A 267 -18.47 -10.75 34.49
C GLY A 267 -17.95 -9.50 33.79
N ASN A 268 -16.62 -9.45 33.60
CA ASN A 268 -15.96 -8.39 32.85
C ASN A 268 -16.17 -8.54 31.34
N GLY A 269 -16.06 -7.43 30.61
CA GLY A 269 -16.05 -7.45 29.15
C GLY A 269 -14.71 -7.90 28.58
N GLY A 270 -14.72 -8.56 27.42
CA GLY A 270 -13.50 -8.99 26.73
C GLY A 270 -12.80 -7.85 25.98
N HIS A 271 -11.48 -7.94 25.81
CA HIS A 271 -10.72 -6.95 25.05
C HIS A 271 -10.95 -7.08 23.54
N GLY A 272 -10.91 -5.96 22.82
CA GLY A 272 -10.86 -5.95 21.36
C GLY A 272 -9.49 -6.37 20.82
N GLY A 273 -9.48 -7.01 19.64
CA GLY A 273 -8.26 -7.41 18.95
C GLY A 273 -7.63 -6.26 18.16
N ASN A 274 -6.34 -6.36 17.89
CA ASN A 274 -5.60 -5.36 17.12
C ASN A 274 -5.85 -5.50 15.61
N GLY A 275 -5.92 -4.36 14.91
CA GLY A 275 -5.85 -4.30 13.46
C GLY A 275 -4.43 -4.49 12.93
N ALA A 276 -4.31 -4.84 11.66
CA ALA A 276 -3.03 -5.14 11.01
C ALA A 276 -2.55 -4.02 10.09
N THR A 277 -1.24 -3.91 9.93
CA THR A 277 -0.59 -2.91 9.06
C THR A 277 -1.02 -3.07 7.60
N GLY A 278 -1.23 -1.96 6.89
CA GLY A 278 -1.56 -1.97 5.46
C GLY A 278 -0.39 -2.43 4.57
N ALA A 279 -0.71 -2.93 3.38
CA ALA A 279 0.29 -3.39 2.42
C ALA A 279 1.16 -2.23 1.91
N ALA A 280 2.47 -2.46 1.82
CA ALA A 280 3.41 -1.52 1.24
C ALA A 280 3.31 -1.49 -0.30
N ALA A 281 3.75 -0.38 -0.90
CA ALA A 281 3.79 -0.20 -2.34
C ALA A 281 5.18 -0.44 -2.94
N GLY A 282 5.24 -0.58 -4.26
CA GLY A 282 6.49 -0.71 -5.01
C GLY A 282 7.07 0.63 -5.48
N ASP A 283 8.39 0.67 -5.63
CA ASP A 283 9.12 1.82 -6.19
C ASP A 283 8.82 2.01 -7.69
N GLY A 284 9.05 3.21 -8.22
CA GLY A 284 9.04 3.49 -9.65
C GLY A 284 10.36 3.14 -10.33
N GLY A 285 10.31 2.76 -11.61
CA GLY A 285 11.48 2.45 -12.42
C GLY A 285 12.27 3.68 -12.86
N ASN A 286 13.57 3.52 -13.11
CA ASN A 286 14.41 4.60 -13.65
C ASN A 286 14.02 4.96 -15.08
N GLY A 287 14.37 6.16 -15.55
CA GLY A 287 14.27 6.60 -16.94
C GLY A 287 15.48 6.18 -17.80
N GLY A 288 15.27 6.02 -19.11
CA GLY A 288 16.28 5.60 -20.07
C GLY A 288 17.20 6.76 -20.48
N ALA A 289 18.41 6.48 -20.95
CA ALA A 289 19.31 7.52 -21.44
C ALA A 289 18.83 8.14 -22.76
N GLY A 290 19.19 9.40 -23.02
CA GLY A 290 19.02 10.03 -24.32
C GLY A 290 19.97 9.46 -25.39
N GLY A 291 19.61 9.62 -26.66
CA GLY A 291 20.48 9.29 -27.80
C GLY A 291 21.45 10.42 -28.10
N ASN A 292 22.61 10.12 -28.67
CA ASN A 292 23.55 11.17 -29.09
C ASN A 292 23.09 11.85 -30.38
N GLY A 293 23.40 13.13 -30.56
CA GLY A 293 23.26 13.83 -31.83
C GLY A 293 24.26 13.33 -32.87
N GLY A 294 23.87 13.42 -34.14
CA GLY A 294 24.72 13.08 -35.28
C GLY A 294 25.72 14.19 -35.61
N ASN A 295 26.82 13.82 -36.25
CA ASN A 295 27.83 14.79 -36.68
C ASN A 295 27.40 15.50 -37.97
N ALA A 296 27.80 16.76 -38.11
CA ALA A 296 27.63 17.55 -39.32
C ALA A 296 28.60 17.12 -40.45
N GLY A 297 28.40 17.70 -41.65
CA GLY A 297 29.27 17.50 -42.80
C GLY A 297 30.67 18.10 -42.60
N GLN A 298 31.57 17.94 -43.57
CA GLN A 298 32.96 18.39 -43.40
C GLN A 298 33.15 19.91 -43.56
N ILE A 299 32.40 20.55 -44.44
CA ILE A 299 32.63 21.97 -44.81
C ILE A 299 31.69 22.90 -44.07
N PHE A 300 30.39 22.66 -44.17
CA PHE A 300 29.35 23.47 -43.53
C PHE A 300 28.33 22.59 -42.82
N GLY A 301 27.97 22.99 -41.60
CA GLY A 301 26.84 22.42 -40.90
C GLY A 301 26.99 22.41 -39.37
N THR A 302 25.86 22.23 -38.71
CA THR A 302 25.79 22.11 -37.25
C THR A 302 25.65 20.65 -36.85
N GLY A 303 26.28 20.26 -35.75
CA GLY A 303 26.02 18.96 -35.13
C GLY A 303 24.56 18.89 -34.67
N GLY A 304 24.01 17.68 -34.63
CA GLY A 304 22.68 17.46 -34.07
C GLY A 304 22.68 17.55 -32.55
N HIS A 305 21.56 17.94 -31.97
CA HIS A 305 21.41 17.97 -30.52
C HIS A 305 21.39 16.56 -29.94
N GLY A 306 21.92 16.38 -28.74
CA GLY A 306 21.68 15.19 -27.96
C GLY A 306 20.21 15.08 -27.53
N GLY A 307 19.71 13.87 -27.43
CA GLY A 307 18.37 13.59 -26.93
C GLY A 307 18.28 13.74 -25.42
N THR A 308 17.12 14.15 -24.93
CA THR A 308 16.88 14.26 -23.49
C THR A 308 16.82 12.87 -22.83
N GLY A 309 17.26 12.79 -21.57
CA GLY A 309 17.05 11.61 -20.74
C GLY A 309 15.56 11.36 -20.48
N GLY A 310 15.19 10.11 -20.31
CA GLY A 310 13.84 9.67 -19.95
C GLY A 310 13.50 10.03 -18.51
N THR A 311 12.24 10.29 -18.21
CA THR A 311 11.79 10.57 -16.84
C THR A 311 11.75 9.28 -16.02
N GLY A 312 12.06 9.36 -14.74
CA GLY A 312 11.79 8.27 -13.79
C GLY A 312 10.28 8.05 -13.60
N GLY A 313 9.90 6.82 -13.25
CA GLY A 313 8.52 6.46 -12.94
C GLY A 313 8.12 6.85 -11.52
N ALA A 314 6.84 7.14 -11.30
CA ALA A 314 6.34 7.46 -9.96
C ALA A 314 6.35 6.22 -9.05
N GLY A 315 6.52 6.40 -7.74
CA GLY A 315 6.35 5.34 -6.75
C GLY A 315 4.87 5.02 -6.49
N GLY A 316 4.57 3.80 -6.04
CA GLY A 316 3.21 3.37 -5.72
C GLY A 316 2.71 3.91 -4.37
N ALA A 317 1.39 4.06 -4.23
CA ALA A 317 0.74 4.43 -2.97
C ALA A 317 0.61 3.24 -2.02
N GLY A 318 0.84 3.43 -0.72
CA GLY A 318 0.59 2.36 0.28
C GLY A 318 -0.90 2.06 0.47
N ALA A 319 -1.24 0.91 1.06
CA ALA A 319 -2.61 0.57 1.47
C ALA A 319 -2.88 0.93 2.94
N SER A 320 -4.13 1.23 3.29
CA SER A 320 -4.51 1.62 4.66
C SER A 320 -4.30 0.50 5.68
N GLY A 321 -4.00 0.90 6.92
CA GLY A 321 -4.04 0.00 8.08
C GLY A 321 -5.45 -0.42 8.45
N GLY A 322 -5.58 -1.57 9.12
CA GLY A 322 -6.86 -2.09 9.58
C GLY A 322 -7.25 -1.53 10.94
N PRO A 323 -8.54 -1.33 11.23
CA PRO A 323 -8.99 -0.83 12.52
C PRO A 323 -8.81 -1.87 13.63
N GLY A 324 -8.63 -1.39 14.88
CA GLY A 324 -8.75 -2.22 16.07
C GLY A 324 -10.22 -2.56 16.37
N GLY A 325 -10.45 -3.70 17.00
CA GLY A 325 -11.77 -4.13 17.46
C GLY A 325 -12.17 -3.41 18.75
N SER A 326 -13.46 -3.21 18.98
CA SER A 326 -13.93 -2.62 20.25
C SER A 326 -13.83 -3.62 21.41
N GLY A 327 -13.63 -3.12 22.62
CA GLY A 327 -13.82 -3.91 23.84
C GLY A 327 -15.30 -4.22 24.09
N GLY A 328 -15.58 -5.31 24.80
CA GLY A 328 -16.91 -5.71 25.24
C GLY A 328 -17.33 -4.97 26.50
N ALA A 329 -18.62 -4.69 26.66
CA ALA A 329 -19.15 -4.16 27.92
C ALA A 329 -19.09 -5.22 29.03
N ALA A 330 -18.97 -4.82 30.29
CA ALA A 330 -19.18 -5.73 31.42
C ALA A 330 -20.67 -6.09 31.58
N GLY A 331 -20.94 -7.14 32.37
CA GLY A 331 -22.30 -7.51 32.76
C GLY A 331 -22.85 -6.61 33.86
N ASN A 332 -24.15 -6.73 34.15
CA ASN A 332 -24.80 -6.02 35.26
C ASN A 332 -24.97 -6.95 36.47
N ALA A 333 -24.84 -6.40 37.68
CA ALA A 333 -25.06 -7.11 38.94
C ALA A 333 -26.33 -6.59 39.64
N HIS A 334 -27.20 -7.51 40.07
CA HIS A 334 -28.39 -7.20 40.87
C HIS A 334 -28.45 -8.10 42.11
N GLY A 335 -28.23 -7.56 43.31
CA GLY A 335 -28.12 -8.32 44.56
C GLY A 335 -29.00 -7.77 45.69
N GLY A 336 -29.50 -8.64 46.56
CA GLY A 336 -30.35 -8.25 47.69
C GLY A 336 -29.59 -7.61 48.87
N LEU A 337 -28.33 -8.03 49.10
CA LEU A 337 -27.43 -7.44 50.09
C LEU A 337 -26.33 -6.61 49.45
N SER A 338 -25.75 -7.07 48.34
CA SER A 338 -24.61 -6.42 47.67
C SER A 338 -24.56 -6.80 46.20
N ALA A 339 -24.16 -5.86 45.35
CA ALA A 339 -23.91 -6.07 43.93
C ALA A 339 -22.59 -5.41 43.52
N GLN A 340 -21.69 -6.17 42.90
CA GLN A 340 -20.41 -5.65 42.41
C GLN A 340 -19.85 -6.50 41.27
N GLY A 341 -18.63 -6.20 40.82
CA GLY A 341 -17.96 -7.00 39.79
C GLY A 341 -17.10 -8.12 40.32
N PHE A 342 -16.89 -9.13 39.48
CA PHE A 342 -16.04 -10.26 39.82
C PHE A 342 -14.54 -9.95 39.62
N PRO A 343 -13.65 -10.32 40.57
CA PRO A 343 -13.89 -11.05 41.82
C PRO A 343 -14.18 -10.16 43.04
N ASP A 344 -14.75 -10.83 44.05
CA ASP A 344 -15.25 -10.28 45.30
C ASP A 344 -14.22 -9.41 46.07
N GLY A 345 -14.59 -8.16 46.40
CA GLY A 345 -13.81 -7.27 47.26
C GLY A 345 -12.57 -6.60 46.62
N GLY A 346 -12.39 -6.68 45.30
CA GLY A 346 -11.17 -6.22 44.63
C GLY A 346 -11.36 -5.23 43.49
N ASN A 347 -12.22 -5.53 42.50
CA ASN A 347 -12.30 -4.76 41.26
C ASN A 347 -13.75 -4.45 40.86
N ARG A 348 -13.94 -3.29 40.22
CA ARG A 348 -15.23 -2.87 39.64
C ARG A 348 -15.47 -3.61 38.32
N ASP A 349 -16.74 -3.86 37.94
CA ASP A 349 -17.17 -4.45 36.66
C ASP A 349 -16.56 -3.75 35.43
N SER A 350 -15.37 -4.16 35.00
CA SER A 350 -14.66 -3.41 33.97
C SER A 350 -15.10 -3.82 32.57
N GLY A 351 -15.49 -2.83 31.76
CA GLY A 351 -15.56 -3.02 30.32
C GLY A 351 -14.17 -3.37 29.77
N GLY A 352 -14.14 -4.17 28.70
CA GLY A 352 -12.89 -4.55 28.05
C GLY A 352 -12.24 -3.39 27.31
N ASP A 353 -10.92 -3.39 27.20
CA ASP A 353 -10.20 -2.38 26.42
C ASP A 353 -10.42 -2.56 24.91
N GLY A 354 -10.38 -1.47 24.17
CA GLY A 354 -10.37 -1.49 22.70
C GLY A 354 -9.01 -1.89 22.14
N GLY A 355 -9.02 -2.55 20.99
CA GLY A 355 -7.82 -2.96 20.27
C GLY A 355 -7.14 -1.81 19.53
N GLN A 356 -5.84 -1.93 19.29
CA GLN A 356 -5.04 -0.94 18.58
C GLN A 356 -5.34 -0.96 17.08
N GLY A 357 -5.32 0.20 16.43
CA GLY A 357 -5.35 0.30 14.97
C GLY A 357 -4.01 -0.11 14.34
N GLY A 358 -4.05 -0.74 13.17
CA GLY A 358 -2.87 -1.11 12.39
C GLY A 358 -2.26 0.10 11.67
N ALA A 359 -0.95 0.11 11.45
CA ALA A 359 -0.30 1.22 10.73
C ALA A 359 -0.67 1.25 9.24
N GLY A 360 -0.57 2.42 8.60
CA GLY A 360 -0.67 2.54 7.16
C GLY A 360 0.54 1.89 6.46
N GLY A 361 0.33 1.34 5.26
CA GLY A 361 1.41 0.86 4.42
C GLY A 361 2.29 2.01 3.92
N ASN A 362 3.60 1.78 3.91
CA ASN A 362 4.55 2.71 3.30
C ASN A 362 4.39 2.72 1.77
N SER A 363 4.53 3.88 1.16
CA SER A 363 4.61 4.02 -0.30
C SER A 363 5.99 3.72 -0.86
N GLY A 364 6.05 3.57 -2.19
CA GLY A 364 7.29 3.40 -2.93
C GLY A 364 7.92 4.74 -3.31
N ASN A 365 9.23 4.72 -3.52
CA ASN A 365 10.00 5.86 -3.99
C ASN A 365 9.80 6.09 -5.50
N GLY A 366 10.01 7.31 -5.97
CA GLY A 366 10.09 7.58 -7.40
C GLY A 366 11.41 7.08 -8.00
N GLY A 367 11.38 6.67 -9.26
CA GLY A 367 12.56 6.25 -10.01
C GLY A 367 13.42 7.44 -10.43
N ASN A 368 14.71 7.22 -10.66
CA ASN A 368 15.60 8.30 -11.10
C ASN A 368 15.37 8.64 -12.58
N GLY A 369 15.65 9.87 -12.99
CA GLY A 369 15.71 10.24 -14.40
C GLY A 369 16.92 9.66 -15.13
N GLY A 370 16.85 9.58 -16.45
CA GLY A 370 17.95 9.13 -17.32
C GLY A 370 18.95 10.24 -17.63
N VAL A 371 20.16 9.87 -18.06
CA VAL A 371 21.16 10.86 -18.54
C VAL A 371 20.77 11.44 -19.89
N GLY A 372 21.15 12.69 -20.15
CA GLY A 372 21.04 13.28 -21.49
C GLY A 372 22.08 12.71 -22.46
N GLY A 373 21.77 12.71 -23.76
CA GLY A 373 22.69 12.30 -24.81
C GLY A 373 23.64 13.43 -25.21
N ASN A 374 24.83 13.10 -25.72
CA ASN A 374 25.78 14.12 -26.16
C ASN A 374 25.35 14.76 -27.48
N GLY A 375 25.67 16.04 -27.67
CA GLY A 375 25.54 16.71 -28.95
C GLY A 375 26.56 16.18 -29.97
N GLY A 376 26.17 16.15 -31.23
CA GLY A 376 27.04 15.78 -32.33
C GLY A 376 28.03 16.89 -32.67
N ASN A 377 29.15 16.55 -33.29
CA ASN A 377 30.14 17.56 -33.68
C ASN A 377 29.66 18.36 -34.90
N GLY A 378 29.97 19.65 -34.91
CA GLY A 378 29.79 20.54 -36.05
C GLY A 378 30.78 20.23 -37.18
N ALA A 379 30.59 20.92 -38.30
CA ALA A 379 31.45 20.73 -39.45
C ALA A 379 32.90 21.14 -39.17
N LYS A 380 33.87 20.45 -39.77
CA LYS A 380 35.29 20.67 -39.51
C LYS A 380 35.74 22.09 -39.85
N PHE A 381 35.20 22.67 -40.93
CA PHE A 381 35.59 24.00 -41.39
C PHE A 381 34.72 25.10 -40.78
N ILE A 382 33.46 25.21 -41.18
CA ILE A 382 32.50 26.18 -40.64
C ILE A 382 31.33 25.43 -40.01
N GLY A 383 31.37 25.26 -38.69
CA GLY A 383 30.39 24.42 -38.02
C GLY A 383 30.29 24.65 -36.53
N ILE A 384 29.07 24.59 -36.04
CA ILE A 384 28.75 24.71 -34.62
C ILE A 384 28.43 23.31 -34.09
N GLY A 385 29.02 22.93 -32.97
CA GLY A 385 28.65 21.68 -32.30
C GLY A 385 27.19 21.70 -31.86
N GLY A 386 26.53 20.54 -31.91
CA GLY A 386 25.17 20.41 -31.37
C GLY A 386 25.19 20.49 -29.85
N ASP A 387 24.13 21.01 -29.25
CA ASP A 387 24.01 21.01 -27.78
C ASP A 387 23.81 19.59 -27.26
N GLY A 388 24.29 19.32 -26.04
CA GLY A 388 23.93 18.11 -25.32
C GLY A 388 22.45 18.13 -24.91
N GLY A 389 21.86 16.94 -24.82
CA GLY A 389 20.50 16.78 -24.32
C GLY A 389 20.43 16.94 -22.81
N ASP A 390 19.31 17.45 -22.31
CA ASP A 390 19.09 17.57 -20.87
C ASP A 390 18.97 16.19 -20.20
N ALA A 391 19.32 16.12 -18.92
CA ALA A 391 18.98 14.97 -18.10
C ALA A 391 17.45 14.81 -17.97
N GLY A 392 16.98 13.59 -17.72
CA GLY A 392 15.59 13.30 -17.40
C GLY A 392 15.25 13.67 -15.96
N ALA A 393 14.00 14.07 -15.72
CA ALA A 393 13.49 14.34 -14.37
C ALA A 393 13.32 13.03 -13.57
N GLY A 394 13.48 13.12 -12.25
CA GLY A 394 13.11 12.03 -11.35
C GLY A 394 11.59 11.85 -11.26
N GLY A 395 11.14 10.64 -10.98
CA GLY A 395 9.73 10.33 -10.72
C GLY A 395 9.30 10.78 -9.33
N ALA A 396 8.02 11.12 -9.16
CA ALA A 396 7.50 11.46 -7.83
C ALA A 396 7.47 10.23 -6.91
N GLY A 397 7.67 10.44 -5.61
CA GLY A 397 7.40 9.41 -4.60
C GLY A 397 5.90 9.13 -4.47
N GLY A 398 5.54 7.91 -4.11
CA GLY A 398 4.15 7.55 -3.84
C GLY A 398 3.65 8.14 -2.52
N PRO A 399 2.34 8.36 -2.35
CA PRO A 399 1.78 8.82 -1.08
C PRO A 399 1.65 7.70 -0.05
N GLY A 400 2.00 7.99 1.20
CA GLY A 400 1.80 7.07 2.33
C GLY A 400 0.33 6.86 2.66
N ALA A 401 -0.01 5.71 3.23
CA ALA A 401 -1.40 5.37 3.53
C ALA A 401 -1.85 5.79 4.93
N ALA A 402 -3.15 5.98 5.14
CA ALA A 402 -3.66 6.22 6.49
C ALA A 402 -3.48 5.01 7.43
N GLY A 403 -3.23 5.28 8.71
CA GLY A 403 -3.34 4.28 9.77
C GLY A 403 -4.79 3.92 10.08
N GLY A 404 -5.02 2.72 10.59
CA GLY A 404 -6.33 2.25 11.06
C GLY A 404 -6.72 2.90 12.38
N ALA A 405 -8.02 3.10 12.61
CA ALA A 405 -8.51 3.65 13.88
C ALA A 405 -8.33 2.66 15.04
N GLY A 406 -8.16 3.17 16.26
CA GLY A 406 -8.24 2.37 17.47
C GLY A 406 -9.70 1.96 17.77
N GLY A 407 -9.87 0.80 18.40
CA GLY A 407 -11.19 0.33 18.85
C GLY A 407 -11.64 1.06 20.12
N ALA A 408 -12.95 1.27 20.28
CA ALA A 408 -13.48 1.86 21.51
C ALA A 408 -13.35 0.88 22.70
N GLY A 409 -13.19 1.41 23.91
CA GLY A 409 -13.32 0.63 25.15
C GLY A 409 -14.79 0.28 25.44
N GLY A 410 -15.02 -0.84 26.10
CA GLY A 410 -16.33 -1.29 26.53
C GLY A 410 -16.81 -0.54 27.77
N ASN A 411 -18.13 -0.43 27.96
CA ASN A 411 -18.69 0.20 29.16
C ASN A 411 -18.54 -0.71 30.39
N GLY A 412 -18.43 -0.10 31.57
CA GLY A 412 -18.52 -0.81 32.84
C GLY A 412 -19.96 -1.24 33.16
N GLY A 413 -20.09 -2.20 34.07
CA GLY A 413 -21.36 -2.80 34.47
C GLY A 413 -22.11 -1.99 35.52
N ASP A 414 -23.44 -2.00 35.48
CA ASP A 414 -24.27 -1.39 36.51
C ASP A 414 -24.46 -2.36 37.70
N ALA A 415 -24.42 -1.82 38.92
CA ALA A 415 -24.66 -2.56 40.16
C ALA A 415 -25.87 -2.00 40.91
N THR A 416 -26.79 -2.87 41.34
CA THR A 416 -28.03 -2.51 42.05
C THR A 416 -28.31 -3.45 43.24
N GLY A 417 -28.44 -2.91 44.45
CA GLY A 417 -28.50 -3.67 45.70
C GLY A 417 -28.24 -2.83 46.97
N GLY A 418 -27.87 -3.48 48.09
CA GLY A 418 -27.69 -2.81 49.39
C GLY A 418 -26.38 -2.01 49.53
N VAL A 419 -25.26 -2.57 49.07
CA VAL A 419 -23.95 -1.91 48.96
C VAL A 419 -23.40 -2.20 47.57
N ASP A 420 -23.26 -1.17 46.73
CA ASP A 420 -23.05 -1.35 45.29
C ASP A 420 -21.80 -0.62 44.80
N LEU A 421 -21.00 -1.23 43.93
CA LEU A 421 -19.90 -0.55 43.22
C LEU A 421 -20.12 -0.70 41.71
N GLY A 422 -20.37 0.41 41.02
CA GLY A 422 -20.48 0.40 39.56
C GLY A 422 -19.13 0.15 38.88
N GLY A 423 -19.19 -0.48 37.71
CA GLY A 423 -18.06 -0.90 36.90
C GLY A 423 -17.24 0.18 36.24
N ASP A 424 -15.91 0.04 36.15
CA ASP A 424 -15.10 0.98 35.37
C ASP A 424 -15.29 0.77 33.85
N GLY A 425 -15.28 1.83 33.06
CA GLY A 425 -15.22 1.70 31.60
C GLY A 425 -13.83 1.26 31.14
N GLY A 426 -13.78 0.45 30.08
CA GLY A 426 -12.54 0.03 29.42
C GLY A 426 -11.86 1.18 28.69
N THR A 427 -10.54 1.10 28.56
CA THR A 427 -9.76 2.09 27.80
C THR A 427 -9.97 1.92 26.29
N GLY A 428 -9.98 3.02 25.56
CA GLY A 428 -9.99 2.96 24.10
C GLY A 428 -8.59 2.61 23.54
N GLY A 429 -8.54 1.88 22.43
CA GLY A 429 -7.32 1.59 21.70
C GLY A 429 -6.76 2.84 21.01
N ASN A 430 -5.44 2.88 20.80
CA ASN A 430 -4.83 3.96 20.02
C ASN A 430 -5.05 3.73 18.52
N GLY A 431 -5.09 4.82 17.77
CA GLY A 431 -5.01 4.78 16.32
C GLY A 431 -3.64 4.30 15.84
N GLY A 432 -3.61 3.59 14.72
CA GLY A 432 -2.39 3.20 14.04
C GLY A 432 -1.70 4.40 13.40
N ALA A 433 -0.36 4.38 13.33
CA ALA A 433 0.39 5.44 12.64
C ALA A 433 0.07 5.44 11.13
N GLY A 434 0.16 6.60 10.49
CA GLY A 434 0.15 6.71 9.03
C GLY A 434 1.42 6.11 8.43
N GLY A 435 1.32 5.60 7.21
CA GLY A 435 2.46 5.16 6.42
C GLY A 435 3.29 6.35 5.92
N ASN A 436 4.58 6.15 5.76
CA ASN A 436 5.47 7.19 5.22
C ASN A 436 5.22 7.39 3.73
N GLY A 437 5.30 8.64 3.28
CA GLY A 437 5.44 9.00 1.87
C GLY A 437 6.77 8.49 1.31
N GLY A 438 6.78 8.16 0.02
CA GLY A 438 7.99 7.70 -0.66
C GLY A 438 8.84 8.89 -1.07
N ASN A 439 10.16 8.71 -1.13
CA ASN A 439 11.04 9.78 -1.58
C ASN A 439 10.85 10.03 -3.08
N GLY A 440 11.05 11.27 -3.50
CA GLY A 440 11.18 11.59 -4.92
C GLY A 440 12.43 10.94 -5.52
N GLY A 441 12.36 10.54 -6.79
CA GLY A 441 13.51 10.05 -7.52
C GLY A 441 14.50 11.18 -7.83
N HIS A 442 15.78 10.87 -7.98
CA HIS A 442 16.77 11.87 -8.35
C HIS A 442 16.60 12.26 -9.84
N SER A 443 17.07 13.45 -10.19
CA SER A 443 17.27 13.77 -11.61
C SER A 443 18.27 12.81 -12.23
N GLY A 444 18.29 12.72 -13.56
CA GLY A 444 19.43 12.14 -14.25
C GLY A 444 20.71 12.85 -13.81
N PRO A 445 21.80 12.09 -13.57
CA PRO A 445 22.96 12.61 -12.87
C PRO A 445 23.66 13.74 -13.64
N ASN A 446 23.62 13.71 -14.98
CA ASN A 446 24.19 14.74 -15.85
C ASN A 446 23.36 14.90 -17.13
N GLY A 447 23.33 16.12 -17.67
CA GLY A 447 23.02 16.35 -19.08
C GLY A 447 24.17 15.87 -19.97
N GLY A 448 23.93 15.80 -21.28
CA GLY A 448 24.94 15.44 -22.25
C GLY A 448 25.95 16.56 -22.47
N ALA A 449 27.16 16.20 -22.90
CA ALA A 449 28.14 17.18 -23.34
C ALA A 449 27.72 17.80 -24.68
N GLY A 450 28.06 19.08 -24.89
CA GLY A 450 27.96 19.70 -26.21
C GLY A 450 29.00 19.14 -27.18
N GLY A 451 28.66 19.09 -28.45
CA GLY A 451 29.56 18.66 -29.52
C GLY A 451 30.64 19.69 -29.81
N GLN A 452 31.73 19.25 -30.45
CA GLN A 452 32.81 20.15 -30.85
C GLN A 452 32.41 20.99 -32.07
N GLY A 453 32.90 22.24 -32.15
CA GLY A 453 32.79 23.08 -33.34
C GLY A 453 33.90 22.85 -34.36
N GLY A 454 33.80 23.52 -35.51
CA GLY A 454 34.84 23.59 -36.54
C GLY A 454 35.92 24.63 -36.27
N ILE A 455 36.85 24.77 -37.22
CA ILE A 455 37.89 25.81 -37.21
C ILE A 455 37.25 27.21 -37.07
N LEU A 456 36.14 27.42 -37.77
CA LEU A 456 35.30 28.60 -37.71
C LEU A 456 33.94 28.22 -37.13
N GLY A 457 33.88 28.10 -35.81
CA GLY A 457 32.64 27.84 -35.10
C GLY A 457 32.82 27.72 -33.60
N SER A 458 31.73 27.35 -32.92
CA SER A 458 31.69 27.18 -31.47
C SER A 458 31.32 25.75 -31.10
N THR A 459 31.71 25.32 -29.91
CA THR A 459 31.17 24.11 -29.30
C THR A 459 29.69 24.29 -29.00
N GLY A 460 28.95 23.19 -28.99
CA GLY A 460 27.61 23.17 -28.43
C GLY A 460 27.64 23.37 -26.92
N ASN A 461 26.51 23.78 -26.37
CA ASN A 461 26.32 23.87 -24.93
C ASN A 461 26.13 22.48 -24.32
N ALA A 462 26.54 22.29 -23.07
CA ALA A 462 26.14 21.11 -22.32
C ALA A 462 24.65 21.16 -21.99
N GLY A 463 24.00 20.01 -21.95
CA GLY A 463 22.63 19.87 -21.49
C GLY A 463 22.50 20.18 -20.00
N GLY A 464 21.35 20.70 -19.60
CA GLY A 464 21.02 20.98 -18.22
C GLY A 464 20.73 19.71 -17.40
N THR A 465 20.78 19.85 -16.09
CA THR A 465 20.19 18.88 -15.17
C THR A 465 18.70 19.13 -15.05
N ALA A 466 17.89 18.07 -14.99
CA ALA A 466 16.49 18.20 -14.61
C ALA A 466 16.31 18.31 -13.09
N GLY A 467 15.09 18.61 -12.65
CA GLY A 467 14.71 18.49 -11.26
C GLY A 467 14.61 17.02 -10.82
N GLY A 468 14.85 16.76 -9.53
CA GLY A 468 14.39 15.53 -8.90
C GLY A 468 12.86 15.50 -8.84
N GLY A 469 12.32 14.30 -8.60
CA GLY A 469 10.92 14.13 -8.30
C GLY A 469 10.57 14.72 -6.94
N THR A 470 9.32 15.12 -6.78
CA THR A 470 8.80 15.51 -5.47
C THR A 470 8.62 14.29 -4.59
N GLY A 471 8.91 14.43 -3.30
CA GLY A 471 8.51 13.44 -2.30
C GLY A 471 7.00 13.24 -2.25
N GLY A 472 6.60 12.05 -1.84
CA GLY A 472 5.22 11.69 -1.58
C GLY A 472 4.74 12.27 -0.25
N ALA A 473 3.46 12.62 -0.20
CA ALA A 473 2.82 13.04 1.04
C ALA A 473 2.79 11.89 2.04
N SER A 474 2.93 12.21 3.32
CA SER A 474 2.69 11.29 4.42
C SER A 474 1.24 10.81 4.49
N GLY A 475 1.04 9.62 5.04
CA GLY A 475 -0.26 9.15 5.48
C GLY A 475 -0.66 9.77 6.81
N SER A 476 -1.95 10.04 6.99
CA SER A 476 -2.48 10.46 8.28
C SER A 476 -2.46 9.31 9.30
N GLY A 477 -2.25 9.62 10.57
CA GLY A 477 -2.53 8.66 11.63
C GLY A 477 -4.02 8.31 11.70
N GLY A 478 -4.33 7.12 12.21
CA GLY A 478 -5.69 6.73 12.55
C GLY A 478 -6.20 7.44 13.81
N GLY A 479 -7.51 7.62 13.92
CA GLY A 479 -8.11 8.21 15.11
C GLY A 479 -8.04 7.29 16.33
N TYR A 480 -8.01 7.87 17.53
CA TYR A 480 -8.14 7.11 18.77
C TYR A 480 -9.51 6.43 18.93
N GLY A 481 -9.55 5.35 19.69
CA GLY A 481 -10.77 4.78 20.24
C GLY A 481 -11.19 5.52 21.51
N ALA A 482 -12.48 5.82 21.65
CA ALA A 482 -13.01 6.43 22.86
C ALA A 482 -12.97 5.43 24.03
N GLY A 483 -12.75 5.91 25.26
CA GLY A 483 -12.92 5.11 26.47
C GLY A 483 -14.40 4.81 26.73
N GLY A 484 -14.69 3.68 27.36
CA GLY A 484 -16.04 3.30 27.76
C GLY A 484 -16.55 4.14 28.93
N ALA A 485 -17.87 4.26 29.06
CA ALA A 485 -18.47 4.87 30.24
C ALA A 485 -18.35 3.94 31.46
N GLY A 486 -18.20 4.51 32.65
CA GLY A 486 -18.36 3.75 33.90
C GLY A 486 -19.82 3.43 34.16
N GLY A 487 -20.09 2.29 34.79
CA GLY A 487 -21.41 1.86 35.22
C GLY A 487 -21.87 2.55 36.51
N ALA A 488 -23.18 2.54 36.73
CA ALA A 488 -23.82 3.14 37.88
C ALA A 488 -23.70 2.25 39.14
N GLY A 489 -23.67 2.89 40.31
CA GLY A 489 -23.77 2.26 41.62
C GLY A 489 -24.55 3.14 42.60
N LEU A 490 -25.09 2.55 43.67
CA LEU A 490 -25.93 3.22 44.66
C LEU A 490 -25.11 4.18 45.56
N LEU A 491 -25.71 5.31 45.97
CA LEU A 491 -25.08 6.35 46.80
C LEU A 491 -23.81 7.01 46.23
N GLY A 492 -23.62 6.97 44.90
CA GLY A 492 -22.54 7.70 44.21
C GLY A 492 -21.24 6.93 44.04
N THR A 493 -21.26 5.61 44.20
CA THR A 493 -20.13 4.67 44.03
C THR A 493 -19.95 4.20 42.57
N GLY A 494 -20.39 5.01 41.60
CA GLY A 494 -20.27 4.69 40.18
C GLY A 494 -18.82 4.47 39.73
N GLY A 495 -18.67 3.69 38.67
CA GLY A 495 -17.39 3.46 38.04
C GLY A 495 -16.85 4.71 37.36
N ARG A 496 -15.54 4.72 37.13
CA ARG A 496 -14.86 5.74 36.34
C ARG A 496 -15.05 5.43 34.87
N ASN A 497 -15.13 6.47 34.04
CA ASN A 497 -15.01 6.31 32.61
C ASN A 497 -13.58 5.85 32.26
N GLY A 498 -13.49 5.00 31.25
CA GLY A 498 -12.23 4.63 30.64
C GLY A 498 -11.56 5.83 29.97
N THR A 499 -10.24 5.75 29.82
CA THR A 499 -9.48 6.76 29.08
C THR A 499 -9.60 6.53 27.58
N ASN A 500 -9.69 7.61 26.79
CA ASN A 500 -9.51 7.54 25.35
C ASN A 500 -8.09 7.06 25.02
N GLY A 501 -7.94 6.39 23.87
CA GLY A 501 -6.63 6.14 23.28
C GLY A 501 -5.96 7.42 22.78
N GLY A 502 -4.74 7.27 22.27
CA GLY A 502 -4.04 8.30 21.51
C GLY A 502 -4.33 8.21 20.01
N ASP A 503 -4.33 9.36 19.33
CA ASP A 503 -4.30 9.39 17.87
C ASP A 503 -2.99 8.78 17.36
N GLY A 504 -3.07 8.15 16.18
CA GLY A 504 -1.89 7.69 15.47
C GLY A 504 -1.02 8.87 15.05
N ALA A 505 0.30 8.66 15.06
CA ALA A 505 1.22 9.64 14.48
C ALA A 505 1.00 9.72 12.95
N GLN A 506 1.18 10.91 12.38
CA GLN A 506 1.31 11.06 10.94
C GLN A 506 2.60 10.37 10.46
N GLY A 507 2.59 9.84 9.25
CA GLY A 507 3.80 9.39 8.58
C GLY A 507 4.74 10.55 8.28
N LEU A 508 5.95 10.23 7.84
CA LEU A 508 6.89 11.23 7.33
C LEU A 508 6.62 11.49 5.84
N ASN A 509 6.82 12.75 5.40
CA ASN A 509 6.88 13.06 3.97
C ASN A 509 8.22 12.54 3.41
N GLY A 510 8.24 12.19 2.12
CA GLY A 510 9.45 11.79 1.41
C GLY A 510 10.21 12.93 0.75
#